data_AF-A0A5S9M9K1-F1
#
_entry.id   AF-A0A5S9M9K1-F1
#
_cell.length_a   1.000
_cell.length_b   1.000
_cell.length_c   1.000
_cell.angle_alpha   90.00
_cell.angle_beta   90.00
_cell.angle_gamma   90.00
#
_symmetry.space_group_name_H-M   'P 1'
#
loop_
_entity.id
_entity.type
_entity.pdbx_description
1 polymer ?
#
loop_
_entity_poly.entity_id
_entity_poly.type
_entity_poly.pdbx_seq_one_letter_code
_entity_poly.pdbx_strand_id
1 'polypeptide(L)'
;MMAQPKNRKIRTEQKPGDGSTEEPKDQDGTKPGEEAAKGILSITMINGLQKDYLLSMKEINDFLNWYKERSFGIGMNFYEINDEHNKGPFTSKKDYVVYQNILMFDIKQY
;
A
#
# COMPACT_ATOMS: atom_id res chain seq x y z
N MET A 1 -26.76 39.17 24.90
CA MET A 1 -27.57 39.17 23.67
C MET A 1 -27.55 37.77 23.09
N MET A 2 -28.65 37.03 23.19
CA MET A 2 -28.79 35.68 22.61
C MET A 2 -29.87 35.77 21.54
N ALA A 3 -29.52 35.44 20.30
CA ALA A 3 -30.47 35.39 19.19
C ALA A 3 -31.31 34.10 19.27
N GLN A 4 -32.62 34.25 19.08
CA GLN A 4 -33.58 33.14 19.02
C GLN A 4 -33.58 32.48 17.62
N PRO A 5 -33.74 31.15 17.50
CA PRO A 5 -34.07 30.52 16.23
C PRO A 5 -35.60 30.52 15.98
N LYS A 6 -36.04 30.87 14.77
CA LYS A 6 -37.45 30.75 14.35
C LYS A 6 -37.62 30.03 13.01
N ASN A 7 -38.39 28.94 13.09
CA ASN A 7 -39.34 28.32 12.15
C ASN A 7 -38.79 27.62 10.87
N ARG A 8 -38.95 26.30 10.65
CA ARG A 8 -40.11 25.36 10.65
C ARG A 8 -40.81 25.29 9.28
N LYS A 9 -40.82 24.10 8.63
CA LYS A 9 -42.00 23.26 8.27
C LYS A 9 -41.58 22.04 7.40
N ILE A 10 -41.57 20.81 7.93
CA ILE A 10 -42.51 19.65 7.89
C ILE A 10 -42.82 18.96 6.52
N ARG A 11 -42.44 17.67 6.45
CA ARG A 11 -43.14 16.42 6.01
C ARG A 11 -43.53 16.16 4.55
N THR A 12 -43.10 14.97 4.09
CA THR A 12 -43.91 13.92 3.40
C THR A 12 -43.24 12.58 3.73
N GLU A 13 -43.74 11.74 4.65
CA GLU A 13 -44.79 10.71 4.51
C GLU A 13 -44.56 9.67 3.38
N GLN A 14 -44.68 8.41 3.77
CA GLN A 14 -44.24 7.17 3.12
C GLN A 14 -45.44 6.35 2.61
N LYS A 15 -45.14 5.34 1.76
CA LYS A 15 -45.91 4.14 1.27
C LYS A 15 -46.67 4.26 -0.08
N PRO A 16 -46.95 3.13 -0.81
CA PRO A 16 -46.49 1.73 -0.70
C PRO A 16 -46.07 1.06 -2.04
N GLY A 17 -45.52 -0.17 -2.01
CA GLY A 17 -45.39 -1.02 -3.21
C GLY A 17 -44.71 -2.36 -2.96
N ASP A 18 -45.51 -3.43 -2.94
CA ASP A 18 -45.10 -4.83 -3.14
C ASP A 18 -44.97 -5.09 -4.66
N GLY A 19 -43.90 -5.76 -5.10
CA GLY A 19 -43.61 -5.98 -6.51
C GLY A 19 -42.28 -6.70 -6.73
N SER A 20 -42.38 -7.94 -7.19
CA SER A 20 -41.28 -8.86 -7.52
C SER A 20 -40.37 -8.37 -8.65
N THR A 21 -39.15 -8.93 -8.66
CA THR A 21 -38.24 -9.17 -9.82
C THR A 21 -37.29 -8.03 -10.23
N GLU A 22 -36.01 -8.19 -9.94
CA GLU A 22 -34.93 -8.56 -10.88
C GLU A 22 -33.55 -8.33 -10.22
N GLU A 23 -32.67 -9.34 -10.29
CA GLU A 23 -31.25 -9.21 -9.91
C GLU A 23 -30.56 -8.17 -10.81
N PRO A 24 -29.73 -7.26 -10.28
CA PRO A 24 -28.67 -6.67 -11.06
C PRO A 24 -27.41 -7.54 -10.88
N LYS A 25 -27.20 -8.46 -11.82
CA LYS A 25 -25.84 -8.88 -12.19
C LYS A 25 -25.29 -7.81 -13.13
N ASP A 26 -24.39 -6.99 -12.63
CA ASP A 26 -23.36 -6.31 -13.42
C ASP A 26 -22.18 -6.12 -12.48
N GLN A 27 -21.27 -7.10 -12.44
CA GLN A 27 -20.00 -6.99 -13.15
C GLN A 27 -19.34 -5.62 -12.93
N ASP A 28 -18.79 -5.42 -11.73
CA ASP A 28 -17.68 -4.49 -11.57
C ASP A 28 -16.49 -5.09 -12.32
N GLY A 29 -16.42 -4.75 -13.59
CA GLY A 29 -15.30 -5.04 -14.46
C GLY A 29 -14.06 -4.36 -13.88
N THR A 30 -13.32 -5.09 -13.06
CA THR A 30 -11.95 -4.72 -12.71
C THR A 30 -11.17 -4.65 -14.00
N LYS A 31 -10.99 -3.43 -14.51
CA LYS A 31 -10.19 -3.10 -15.68
C LYS A 31 -8.83 -3.83 -15.58
N PRO A 32 -8.48 -4.72 -16.51
CA PRO A 32 -7.12 -5.23 -16.59
C PRO A 32 -6.21 -4.09 -17.07
N GLY A 33 -5.16 -3.78 -16.32
CA GLY A 33 -4.03 -3.01 -16.83
C GLY A 33 -3.99 -1.55 -16.39
N GLU A 34 -3.64 -1.34 -15.13
CA GLU A 34 -2.44 -0.56 -14.82
C GLU A 34 -1.64 -1.46 -13.88
N GLU A 35 -0.74 -2.28 -14.43
CA GLU A 35 0.36 -2.76 -13.59
C GLU A 35 1.10 -1.50 -13.16
N ALA A 36 0.83 -1.04 -11.93
CA ALA A 36 1.56 0.09 -11.35
C ALA A 36 3.05 -0.18 -11.55
N ALA A 37 3.77 0.78 -12.13
CA ALA A 37 5.16 0.62 -12.51
C ALA A 37 5.96 0.00 -11.35
N LYS A 38 6.66 -1.09 -11.65
CA LYS A 38 7.51 -1.82 -10.70
C LYS A 38 8.97 -1.51 -10.98
N GLY A 39 9.76 -1.51 -9.93
CA GLY A 39 11.22 -1.41 -10.00
C GLY A 39 11.88 -2.52 -9.23
N ILE A 40 13.19 -2.65 -9.43
CA ILE A 40 14.04 -3.54 -8.63
C ILE A 40 14.78 -2.68 -7.60
N LEU A 41 14.58 -3.01 -6.32
CA LEU A 41 15.46 -2.59 -5.23
C LEU A 41 16.52 -3.67 -5.03
N SER A 42 17.78 -3.35 -5.32
CA SER A 42 18.91 -4.25 -5.11
C SER A 42 19.68 -3.79 -3.89
N ILE A 43 19.77 -4.61 -2.85
CA ILE A 43 20.45 -4.29 -1.60
C ILE A 43 21.69 -5.15 -1.47
N THR A 44 22.84 -4.51 -1.32
CA THR A 44 24.10 -5.17 -0.97
C THR A 44 24.35 -4.99 0.51
N MET A 45 24.49 -6.10 1.23
CA MET A 45 24.78 -6.12 2.66
C MET A 45 26.29 -5.97 2.92
N ILE A 46 26.68 -5.61 4.14
CA ILE A 46 28.09 -5.46 4.56
C ILE A 46 28.94 -6.72 4.39
N ASN A 47 28.32 -7.90 4.33
CA ASN A 47 29.00 -9.17 4.07
C ASN A 47 29.09 -9.52 2.56
N GLY A 48 28.67 -8.61 1.68
CA GLY A 48 28.65 -8.80 0.23
C GLY A 48 27.44 -9.60 -0.28
N LEU A 49 26.52 -10.06 0.58
CA LEU A 49 25.28 -10.69 0.13
C LEU A 49 24.41 -9.65 -0.58
N GLN A 50 24.05 -9.92 -1.83
CA GLN A 50 23.12 -9.11 -2.61
C GLN A 50 21.73 -9.74 -2.64
N LYS A 51 20.69 -8.90 -2.50
CA LYS A 51 19.28 -9.29 -2.54
C LYS A 51 18.50 -8.34 -3.45
N ASP A 52 17.77 -8.91 -4.40
CA ASP A 52 16.97 -8.15 -5.36
C ASP A 52 15.47 -8.34 -5.08
N TYR A 53 14.74 -7.24 -5.01
CA TYR A 53 13.31 -7.21 -4.71
C TYR A 53 12.55 -6.49 -5.82
N LEU A 54 11.58 -7.17 -6.45
CA LEU A 54 10.65 -6.56 -7.40
C LEU A 54 9.51 -5.91 -6.62
N LEU A 55 9.51 -4.58 -6.55
CA LEU A 55 8.61 -3.80 -5.70
C LEU A 55 7.85 -2.76 -6.53
N SER A 56 6.68 -2.34 -6.04
CA SER A 56 6.01 -1.16 -6.58
C SER A 56 6.82 0.11 -6.27
N MET A 57 6.60 1.17 -7.05
CA MET A 57 7.24 2.46 -6.77
C MET A 57 6.90 3.03 -5.39
N LYS A 58 5.71 2.72 -4.86
CA LYS A 58 5.33 3.12 -3.50
C LYS A 58 6.24 2.45 -2.46
N GLU A 59 6.43 1.13 -2.56
CA GLU A 59 7.26 0.38 -1.62
C GLU A 59 8.74 0.80 -1.69
N ILE A 60 9.25 1.09 -2.88
CA ILE A 60 10.62 1.63 -3.05
C ILE A 60 10.75 2.99 -2.35
N ASN A 61 9.78 3.89 -2.53
CA ASN A 61 9.81 5.19 -1.86
C ASN A 61 9.66 5.08 -0.34
N ASP A 62 8.84 4.15 0.14
CA ASP A 62 8.69 3.87 1.58
C ASP A 62 10.02 3.36 2.18
N PHE A 63 10.76 2.50 1.47
CA PHE A 63 12.11 2.07 1.87
C PHE A 63 13.10 3.25 1.93
N LEU A 64 13.12 4.10 0.90
CA LEU A 64 13.99 5.29 0.86
C LEU A 64 13.72 6.25 2.03
N ASN A 65 12.45 6.48 2.33
CA ASN A 65 12.04 7.33 3.43
C ASN A 65 12.48 6.74 4.78
N TRP A 66 12.23 5.44 5.00
CA TRP A 66 12.71 4.75 6.19
C TRP A 66 14.23 4.85 6.33
N TYR A 67 15.00 4.60 5.26
CA TYR A 67 16.46 4.65 5.32
C TYR A 67 16.95 6.06 5.71
N LYS A 68 16.34 7.09 5.12
CA LYS A 68 16.62 8.50 5.44
C LYS A 68 16.28 8.83 6.89
N GLU A 69 15.07 8.53 7.35
CA GLU A 69 14.68 8.77 8.75
C GLU A 69 15.59 8.03 9.73
N ARG A 70 15.94 6.78 9.41
CA ARG A 70 16.82 5.98 10.23
C ARG A 70 18.24 6.55 10.31
N SER A 71 18.72 7.20 9.24
CA SER A 71 19.99 7.93 9.25
C SER A 71 20.01 9.13 10.23
N PHE A 72 18.84 9.66 10.59
CA PHE A 72 18.67 10.66 11.66
C PHE A 72 18.41 10.03 13.04
N GLY A 73 18.50 8.70 13.16
CA GLY A 73 18.26 7.95 14.40
C GLY A 73 16.78 7.70 14.70
N ILE A 74 15.87 7.97 13.76
CA ILE A 74 14.42 7.86 13.94
C ILE A 74 13.92 6.48 13.50
N GLY A 75 12.89 5.96 14.17
CA GLY A 75 12.21 4.74 13.76
C GLY A 75 12.95 3.43 14.06
N MET A 76 12.40 2.34 13.54
CA MET A 76 12.90 0.99 13.80
C MET A 76 14.24 0.74 13.10
N ASN A 77 15.11 -0.06 13.73
CA ASN A 77 16.43 -0.41 13.16
C ASN A 77 16.36 -1.38 11.97
N PHE A 78 15.16 -1.79 11.56
CA PHE A 78 14.93 -2.65 10.41
C PHE A 78 13.73 -2.17 9.59
N TYR A 79 13.68 -2.58 8.33
CA TYR A 79 12.55 -2.42 7.41
C TYR A 79 12.02 -3.78 6.99
N GLU A 80 10.70 -3.94 6.94
CA GLU A 80 10.03 -5.15 6.45
C GLU A 80 9.76 -5.01 4.95
N ILE A 81 10.27 -5.95 4.15
CA ILE A 81 9.99 -6.06 2.72
C ILE A 81 9.10 -7.26 2.49
N ASN A 82 7.99 -7.08 1.77
CA ASN A 82 7.16 -8.18 1.29
C ASN A 82 7.72 -8.70 -0.05
N ASP A 83 8.37 -9.86 -0.03
CA ASP A 83 9.00 -10.48 -1.20
C ASP A 83 8.03 -11.44 -1.90
N GLU A 84 7.02 -10.87 -2.55
CA GLU A 84 6.00 -11.63 -3.28
C GLU A 84 6.58 -12.34 -4.51
N HIS A 85 7.72 -11.89 -5.03
CA HIS A 85 8.35 -12.44 -6.22
C HIS A 85 9.11 -13.75 -5.93
N ASN A 86 9.80 -13.84 -4.79
CA ASN A 86 10.63 -15.01 -4.45
C ASN A 86 10.08 -15.81 -3.26
N LYS A 87 8.76 -15.85 -3.07
CA LYS A 87 8.11 -16.60 -1.98
C LYS A 87 7.99 -18.10 -2.19
N GLY A 88 8.23 -18.61 -3.40
CA GLY A 88 8.13 -20.05 -3.68
C GLY A 88 6.75 -20.63 -3.34
N PRO A 89 6.65 -21.80 -2.68
CA PRO A 89 5.37 -22.43 -2.34
C PRO A 89 4.67 -21.80 -1.12
N PHE A 90 5.27 -20.78 -0.49
CA PHE A 90 4.72 -20.14 0.70
C PHE A 90 3.66 -19.10 0.32
N THR A 91 2.69 -18.89 1.21
CA THR A 91 1.63 -17.89 1.00
C THR A 91 2.15 -16.46 1.04
N SER A 92 3.18 -16.21 1.86
CA SER A 92 3.87 -14.93 2.00
C SER A 92 5.35 -15.14 2.34
N LYS A 93 6.18 -14.15 2.03
CA LYS A 93 7.58 -14.10 2.43
C LYS A 93 7.95 -12.68 2.80
N LYS A 94 8.48 -12.51 4.01
CA LYS A 94 8.93 -11.22 4.53
C LYS A 94 10.41 -11.27 4.82
N ASP A 95 11.15 -10.31 4.28
CA ASP A 95 12.56 -10.11 4.60
C ASP A 95 12.68 -8.87 5.50
N TYR A 96 13.48 -8.97 6.57
CA TYR A 96 13.73 -7.87 7.50
C TYR A 96 15.14 -7.32 7.28
N VAL A 97 15.23 -6.16 6.64
CA VAL A 97 16.50 -5.52 6.30
C VAL A 97 16.95 -4.65 7.48
N VAL A 98 18.11 -4.96 8.05
CA VAL A 98 18.68 -4.21 9.17
C VAL A 98 19.51 -3.03 8.66
N TYR A 99 19.21 -1.81 9.11
CA TYR A 99 19.84 -0.57 8.64
C TYR A 99 21.38 -0.63 8.67
N GLN A 100 21.95 -1.03 9.81
CA GLN A 100 23.40 -1.08 10.01
C GLN A 100 24.12 -2.11 9.12
N ASN A 101 23.38 -3.04 8.52
CA ASN A 101 23.95 -4.09 7.67
C ASN A 101 23.85 -3.77 6.18
N ILE A 102 23.26 -2.63 5.79
CA ILE A 102 23.22 -2.19 4.40
C ILE A 102 24.57 -1.53 4.07
N LEU A 103 25.28 -2.07 3.08
CA LEU A 103 26.47 -1.44 2.53
C LEU A 103 26.09 -0.40 1.48
N MET A 104 25.24 -0.80 0.53
CA MET A 104 24.70 0.08 -0.53
C MET A 104 23.42 -0.51 -1.11
N PHE A 105 22.68 0.29 -1.88
CA PHE A 105 21.53 -0.17 -2.65
C PHE A 105 21.42 0.56 -3.99
N ASP A 106 20.84 -0.11 -4.98
CA ASP A 106 20.53 0.42 -6.30
C ASP A 106 19.02 0.32 -6.58
N ILE A 107 18.49 1.29 -7.32
CA ILE A 107 17.12 1.28 -7.81
C ILE A 107 17.15 1.23 -9.33
N LYS A 108 16.50 0.21 -9.91
CA LYS A 108 16.40 0.01 -11.36
C LYS A 108 14.94 0.09 -11.77
N GLN A 109 14.63 0.96 -12.73
CA GLN A 109 13.29 1.14 -13.30
C GLN A 109 13.33 0.80 -14.79
N TYR A 110 12.23 0.26 -15.32
CA TYR A 110 12.07 -0.12 -16.72
C TYR A 110 10.98 0.72 -17.37
#